data_AF-A0A9N9IFC0-F1
#
_entry.id   AF-A0A9N9IFC0-F1
#
_cell.length_a   1.000
_cell.length_b   1.000
_cell.length_c   1.000
_cell.angle_alpha   90.00
_cell.angle_beta   90.00
_cell.angle_gamma   90.00
#
_symmetry.space_group_name_H-M   'P 1'
#
loop_
_entity.id
_entity.type
_entity.pdbx_description
1 polymer ?
#
loop_
_entity_poly.entity_id
_entity_poly.type
_entity_poly.pdbx_seq_one_letter_code
_entity_poly.pdbx_strand_id
1 'polypeptide(L)'
;KEWSIIGALRYIEPKTEILSIDTINTFKTDLYSLLRSIGEKGYAHEFAKKKARKILTNYDKSFFSADVKRFIDEIELKNEKKEFHTSISRRVTSASTLRALEEHRTDRITIEALRNAINTTSTIEDLRGEIMDGVENGQIVSEAVQESSDLGAQSYDQEGQDLLRNTNTLGKRENTSDAEEERSPKFSETNQHSIFYGGLPNYEEGIKIDPEL
;
A
#
# COMPACT_ATOMS: atom_id res chain seq x y z
N LYS A 1 25.75 -16.17 24.11
CA LYS A 1 24.36 -15.68 24.07
C LYS A 1 23.86 -15.44 25.49
N GLU A 2 23.24 -14.30 25.73
CA GLU A 2 22.69 -13.91 27.03
C GLU A 2 21.37 -14.66 27.29
N TRP A 3 21.25 -15.35 28.43
CA TRP A 3 20.03 -16.04 28.86
C TRP A 3 19.09 -15.05 29.56
N SER A 4 18.40 -14.23 28.77
CA SER A 4 17.46 -13.21 29.24
C SER A 4 16.28 -13.07 28.28
N ILE A 5 15.15 -12.53 28.76
CA ILE A 5 13.95 -12.32 27.93
C ILE A 5 14.24 -11.31 26.81
N ILE A 6 14.90 -10.20 27.14
CA ILE A 6 15.35 -9.21 26.16
C ILE A 6 16.31 -9.81 25.13
N GLY A 7 17.22 -10.70 25.57
CA GLY A 7 18.14 -11.40 24.66
C GLY A 7 17.40 -12.32 23.70
N ALA A 8 16.34 -12.99 24.16
CA ALA A 8 15.50 -13.83 23.33
C ALA A 8 14.68 -13.00 22.32
N LEU A 9 14.10 -11.87 22.76
CA LEU A 9 13.38 -10.94 21.89
C LEU A 9 14.28 -10.36 20.79
N ARG A 10 15.48 -9.88 21.14
CA ARG A 10 16.48 -9.40 20.17
C ARG A 10 16.97 -10.48 19.21
N TYR A 11 16.95 -11.74 19.64
CA TYR A 11 17.34 -12.85 18.78
C TYR A 11 16.28 -13.20 17.74
N ILE A 12 14.99 -13.02 18.06
CA ILE A 12 13.89 -13.30 17.13
C ILE A 12 13.58 -12.11 16.22
N GLU A 13 13.81 -10.88 16.66
CA GLU A 13 13.52 -9.66 15.87
C GLU A 13 13.99 -9.75 14.41
N PRO A 14 15.26 -10.07 14.10
CA PRO A 14 15.71 -10.12 12.70
C PRO A 14 15.22 -11.35 11.92
N LYS A 15 14.60 -12.33 12.59
CA LYS A 15 14.12 -13.59 11.99
C LYS A 15 12.65 -13.55 11.63
N THR A 16 11.94 -12.53 12.12
CA THR A 16 10.51 -12.37 11.91
C THR A 16 10.31 -11.15 11.02
N GLU A 17 9.62 -11.32 9.90
CA GLU A 17 9.35 -10.23 8.95
C GLU A 17 8.54 -9.09 9.57
N ILE A 18 7.65 -9.43 10.52
CA ILE A 18 6.84 -8.48 11.27
C ILE A 18 6.82 -8.93 12.73
N LEU A 19 7.61 -8.26 13.56
CA LEU A 19 7.44 -8.36 15.00
C LEU A 19 6.37 -7.35 15.41
N SER A 20 5.24 -7.84 15.92
CA SER A 20 4.13 -7.04 16.43
C SER A 20 3.88 -7.35 17.90
N ILE A 21 3.04 -6.55 18.56
CA ILE A 21 2.61 -6.81 19.94
C ILE A 21 1.95 -8.20 20.06
N ASP A 22 1.11 -8.58 19.10
CA ASP A 22 0.45 -9.89 19.08
C ASP A 22 1.45 -11.04 18.90
N THR A 23 2.45 -10.84 18.03
CA THR A 23 3.55 -11.78 17.86
C THR A 23 4.36 -11.93 19.14
N ILE A 24 4.60 -10.83 19.87
CA ILE A 24 5.32 -10.83 21.16
C ILE A 24 4.51 -11.56 22.24
N ASN A 25 3.19 -11.41 22.27
CA ASN A 25 2.31 -12.13 23.19
C ASN A 25 2.33 -13.64 22.92
N THR A 26 2.29 -14.05 21.65
CA THR A 26 2.43 -15.46 21.25
C THR A 26 3.82 -15.99 21.61
N PHE A 27 4.87 -15.21 21.35
CA PHE A 27 6.22 -15.56 21.75
C PHE A 27 6.35 -15.72 23.27
N LYS A 28 5.65 -14.90 24.07
CA LYS A 28 5.63 -15.01 25.53
C LYS A 28 5.06 -16.37 25.97
N THR A 29 3.99 -16.87 25.35
CA THR A 29 3.43 -18.19 25.70
C THR A 29 4.34 -19.33 25.26
N ASP A 30 4.94 -19.21 24.08
CA ASP A 30 5.81 -20.24 23.52
C ASP A 30 7.13 -20.35 24.28
N LEU A 31 7.75 -19.22 24.62
CA LEU A 31 8.98 -19.17 25.39
C LEU A 31 8.77 -19.76 26.79
N TYR A 32 7.62 -19.51 27.43
CA TYR A 32 7.31 -20.10 28.73
C TYR A 32 7.26 -21.63 28.65
N SER A 33 6.53 -22.15 27.66
CA SER A 33 6.39 -23.59 27.42
C SER A 33 7.72 -24.25 27.10
N LEU A 34 8.55 -23.60 26.27
CA LEU A 34 9.88 -24.06 25.93
C LEU A 34 10.79 -24.15 27.16
N LEU A 35 10.87 -23.07 27.95
CA LEU A 35 11.71 -23.02 29.17
C LEU A 35 11.27 -24.08 30.18
N ARG A 36 9.96 -24.28 30.34
CA ARG A 36 9.41 -25.32 31.21
C ARG A 36 9.83 -26.71 30.74
N SER A 37 9.69 -26.99 29.44
CA SER A 37 10.09 -28.28 28.86
C SER A 37 11.59 -28.57 29.05
N ILE A 38 12.46 -27.55 28.98
CA ILE A 38 13.91 -27.70 29.22
C ILE A 38 14.18 -28.09 30.67
N GLY A 39 13.40 -27.55 31.62
CA GLY A 39 13.52 -27.89 33.04
C GLY A 39 13.10 -29.32 33.37
N GLU A 40 12.12 -29.86 32.64
CA GLU A 40 11.51 -31.19 32.87
C GLU A 40 12.22 -32.32 32.12
N LYS A 41 12.90 -32.03 31.01
CA LYS A 41 13.58 -33.04 30.17
C LYS A 41 14.79 -33.67 30.89
N GLY A 42 14.76 -34.98 31.06
CA GLY A 42 15.86 -35.75 31.69
C GLY A 42 17.22 -35.57 31.00
N TYR A 43 17.23 -35.51 29.66
CA TYR A 43 18.43 -35.39 28.84
C TYR A 43 18.99 -33.96 28.68
N ALA A 44 18.28 -32.93 29.19
CA ALA A 44 18.79 -31.57 29.10
C ALA A 44 20.01 -31.36 30.03
N HIS A 45 21.04 -30.68 29.55
CA HIS A 45 22.23 -30.40 30.35
C HIS A 45 21.89 -29.57 31.61
N GLU A 46 22.47 -29.91 32.76
CA GLU A 46 22.13 -29.29 34.05
C GLU A 46 22.31 -27.77 34.06
N PHE A 47 23.32 -27.25 33.34
CA PHE A 47 23.48 -25.81 33.15
C PHE A 47 22.26 -25.16 32.47
N ALA A 48 21.74 -25.78 31.41
CA ALA A 48 20.58 -25.27 30.68
C ALA A 48 19.32 -25.32 31.57
N LYS A 49 19.12 -26.42 32.30
CA LYS A 49 18.04 -26.53 33.30
C LYS A 49 18.13 -25.42 34.35
N LYS A 50 19.32 -25.15 34.88
CA LYS A 50 19.56 -24.09 35.88
C LYS A 50 19.25 -22.70 35.31
N LYS A 51 19.65 -22.42 34.07
CA LYS A 51 19.34 -21.14 33.41
C LYS A 51 17.86 -20.99 33.11
N ALA A 52 17.21 -22.03 32.59
CA ALA A 52 15.77 -22.02 32.31
C ALA A 52 14.95 -21.77 33.58
N ARG A 53 15.27 -22.49 34.67
CA ARG A 53 14.66 -22.27 35.99
C ARG A 53 14.82 -20.83 36.48
N LYS A 54 16.02 -20.25 36.33
CA LYS A 54 16.28 -18.85 36.73
C LYS A 54 15.41 -17.86 35.96
N ILE A 55 15.23 -18.05 34.65
CA ILE A 55 14.34 -17.19 33.85
C ILE A 55 12.89 -17.38 34.29
N LEU A 56 12.44 -18.64 34.46
CA LEU A 56 11.07 -18.97 34.87
C LEU A 56 10.69 -18.34 36.22
N THR A 57 11.58 -18.33 37.22
CA THR A 57 11.29 -17.77 38.54
C THR A 57 10.88 -16.29 38.54
N ASN A 58 11.32 -15.53 37.53
CA ASN A 58 10.98 -14.11 37.40
C ASN A 58 10.39 -13.81 36.02
N TYR A 59 9.69 -14.78 35.42
CA TYR A 59 9.28 -14.72 34.02
C TYR A 59 8.44 -13.47 33.71
N ASP A 60 7.32 -13.31 34.41
CA ASP A 60 6.44 -12.16 34.19
C ASP A 60 7.13 -10.84 34.49
N LYS A 61 7.83 -10.75 35.63
CA LYS A 61 8.58 -9.55 36.01
C LYS A 61 9.61 -9.14 34.96
N SER A 62 10.23 -10.10 34.31
CA SER A 62 11.24 -9.86 33.29
C SER A 62 10.63 -9.30 31.99
N PHE A 63 9.38 -9.67 31.66
CA PHE A 63 8.60 -9.04 30.58
C PHE A 63 8.18 -7.60 30.90
N PHE A 64 8.00 -7.27 32.18
CA PHE A 64 7.71 -5.89 32.63
C PHE A 64 8.97 -5.06 32.92
N SER A 65 10.16 -5.54 32.53
CA SER A 65 11.39 -4.77 32.70
C SER A 65 11.41 -3.55 31.78
N ALA A 66 12.10 -2.49 32.20
CA ALA A 66 12.25 -1.26 31.41
C ALA A 66 12.90 -1.53 30.04
N ASP A 67 13.82 -2.49 29.97
CA ASP A 67 14.48 -2.87 28.72
C ASP A 67 13.55 -3.57 27.74
N VAL A 68 12.68 -4.46 28.24
CA VAL A 68 11.66 -5.12 27.40
C VAL A 68 10.60 -4.11 26.97
N LYS A 69 10.17 -3.21 27.88
CA LYS A 69 9.23 -2.14 27.53
C LYS A 69 9.78 -1.25 26.42
N ARG A 70 11.00 -0.73 26.58
CA ARG A 70 11.66 0.10 25.55
C ARG A 70 11.80 -0.64 24.22
N PHE A 71 12.06 -1.94 24.26
CA PHE A 71 12.11 -2.76 23.06
C PHE A 71 10.74 -2.87 22.37
N ILE A 72 9.66 -3.09 23.13
CA ILE A 72 8.30 -3.11 22.57
C ILE A 72 7.95 -1.76 21.94
N ASP A 73 8.23 -0.66 22.63
CA ASP A 73 7.99 0.70 22.13
C ASP A 73 8.79 0.96 20.83
N GLU A 74 10.05 0.47 20.75
CA GLU A 74 10.87 0.57 19.54
C GLU A 74 10.28 -0.20 18.36
N ILE A 75 9.72 -1.39 18.61
CA ILE A 75 9.08 -2.21 17.59
C ILE A 75 7.79 -1.56 17.08
N GLU A 76 6.97 -1.02 17.98
CA GLU A 76 5.76 -0.28 17.62
C GLU A 76 6.10 0.92 16.72
N LEU A 77 7.08 1.73 17.13
CA LEU A 77 7.55 2.86 16.34
C LEU A 77 8.11 2.45 14.96
N LYS A 78 8.85 1.34 14.87
CA LYS A 78 9.34 0.80 13.59
C LYS A 78 8.19 0.39 12.67
N ASN A 79 7.13 -0.21 13.20
CA ASN A 79 5.96 -0.62 12.45
C ASN A 79 5.17 0.60 11.95
N GLU A 80 4.91 1.58 12.81
CA GLU A 80 4.25 2.85 12.42
C GLU A 80 5.01 3.55 11.30
N LYS A 81 6.35 3.61 11.39
CA LYS A 81 7.19 4.20 10.35
C LYS A 81 7.08 3.44 9.02
N LYS A 82 7.03 2.10 9.07
CA LYS A 82 6.88 1.24 7.87
C LYS A 82 5.51 1.46 7.22
N GLU A 83 4.44 1.52 8.01
CA GLU A 83 3.08 1.79 7.54
C GLU A 83 2.96 3.18 6.93
N PHE A 84 3.50 4.20 7.60
CA PHE A 84 3.53 5.55 7.08
C PHE A 84 4.26 5.63 5.73
N HIS A 85 5.45 5.02 5.63
CA HIS A 85 6.21 5.00 4.39
C HIS A 85 5.46 4.29 3.25
N THR A 86 4.79 3.17 3.56
CA THR A 86 3.94 2.43 2.61
C THR A 86 2.78 3.31 2.14
N SER A 87 2.13 4.03 3.06
CA SER A 87 1.02 4.95 2.76
C SER A 87 1.46 6.10 1.86
N ILE A 88 2.60 6.73 2.14
CA ILE A 88 3.16 7.80 1.30
C ILE A 88 3.51 7.27 -0.08
N SER A 89 4.18 6.11 -0.17
CA SER A 89 4.54 5.50 -1.45
C SER A 89 3.29 5.24 -2.30
N ARG A 90 2.23 4.68 -1.71
CA ARG A 90 0.95 4.47 -2.38
C ARG A 90 0.37 5.79 -2.90
N ARG A 91 0.35 6.85 -2.09
CA ARG A 91 -0.17 8.17 -2.50
C ARG A 91 0.63 8.77 -3.65
N VAL A 92 1.96 8.69 -3.60
CA VAL A 92 2.82 9.16 -4.69
C VAL A 92 2.52 8.43 -5.98
N THR A 93 2.47 7.08 -5.96
CA THR A 93 2.12 6.27 -7.13
C THR A 93 0.73 6.64 -7.68
N SER A 94 -0.27 6.80 -6.81
CA SER A 94 -1.62 7.19 -7.22
C SER A 94 -1.65 8.60 -7.84
N ALA A 95 -0.97 9.58 -7.23
CA ALA A 95 -0.91 10.94 -7.76
C ALA A 95 -0.18 11.00 -9.12
N SER A 96 0.92 10.25 -9.27
CA SER A 96 1.62 10.12 -10.54
C SER A 96 0.74 9.49 -11.63
N THR A 97 -0.02 8.46 -11.27
CA THR A 97 -0.95 7.79 -12.20
C THR A 97 -2.09 8.72 -12.62
N LEU A 98 -2.66 9.48 -11.69
CA LEU A 98 -3.70 10.47 -11.98
C LEU A 98 -3.20 11.55 -12.93
N ARG A 99 -2.01 12.11 -12.66
CA ARG A 99 -1.40 13.12 -13.54
C ARG A 99 -1.18 12.58 -14.96
N ALA A 100 -0.65 11.38 -15.10
CA ALA A 100 -0.45 10.76 -16.42
C ALA A 100 -1.77 10.59 -17.19
N LEU A 101 -2.86 10.27 -16.49
CA LEU A 101 -4.20 10.18 -17.10
C LEU A 101 -4.76 11.55 -17.52
N GLU A 102 -4.53 12.59 -16.73
CA GLU A 102 -4.91 13.96 -17.05
C GLU A 102 -4.16 14.50 -18.27
N GLU A 103 -2.85 14.26 -18.34
CA GLU A 103 -2.00 14.58 -19.48
C GLU A 103 -2.49 13.85 -20.74
N HIS A 104 -2.68 12.53 -20.66
CA HIS A 104 -3.19 11.74 -21.78
C HIS A 104 -4.55 12.22 -22.29
N ARG A 105 -5.47 12.64 -21.39
CA ARG A 105 -6.77 13.20 -21.78
C ARG A 105 -6.61 14.53 -22.52
N THR A 106 -5.73 15.41 -22.02
CA THR A 106 -5.45 16.72 -22.61
C THR A 106 -4.83 16.59 -24.00
N ASP A 107 -3.86 15.67 -24.14
CA ASP A 107 -3.23 15.35 -25.42
C ASP A 107 -4.26 14.83 -26.42
N ARG A 108 -5.14 13.92 -26.00
CA ARG A 108 -6.20 13.39 -26.85
C ARG A 108 -7.15 14.49 -27.35
N ILE A 109 -7.55 15.41 -26.47
CA ILE A 109 -8.40 16.56 -26.85
C ILE A 109 -7.68 17.43 -27.89
N THR A 110 -6.40 17.72 -27.65
CA THR A 110 -5.58 18.55 -28.55
C THR A 110 -5.40 17.89 -29.92
N ILE A 111 -5.11 16.59 -29.95
CA ILE A 111 -5.00 15.79 -31.18
C ILE A 111 -6.31 15.83 -31.97
N GLU A 112 -7.45 15.67 -31.29
CA GLU A 112 -8.75 15.66 -31.96
C GLU A 112 -9.10 17.04 -32.53
N ALA A 113 -8.80 18.12 -31.80
CA ALA A 113 -8.95 19.48 -32.31
C ALA A 113 -8.10 19.72 -33.58
N LEU A 114 -6.84 19.24 -33.58
CA LEU A 114 -5.96 19.34 -34.76
C LEU A 114 -6.50 18.55 -35.95
N ARG A 115 -7.02 17.34 -35.73
CA ARG A 115 -7.64 16.52 -36.79
C ARG A 115 -8.83 17.23 -37.43
N ASN A 116 -9.71 17.80 -36.61
CA ASN A 116 -10.88 18.53 -37.09
C ASN A 116 -10.50 19.78 -37.88
N ALA A 117 -9.47 20.51 -37.45
CA ALA A 117 -8.94 21.65 -38.19
C ALA A 117 -8.39 21.22 -39.56
N ILE A 118 -7.56 20.18 -39.62
CA ILE A 118 -7.00 19.66 -40.88
C ILE A 118 -8.10 19.23 -41.84
N ASN A 119 -9.10 18.49 -41.37
CA ASN A 119 -10.21 18.03 -42.20
C ASN A 119 -11.02 19.20 -42.78
N THR A 120 -11.20 20.27 -41.99
CA THR A 120 -11.91 21.48 -42.44
C THR A 120 -11.10 22.22 -43.51
N THR A 121 -9.78 22.37 -43.31
CA THR A 121 -8.89 22.98 -44.31
C THR A 121 -8.85 22.18 -45.60
N SER A 122 -8.75 20.85 -45.53
CA SER A 122 -8.79 19.98 -46.72
C SER A 122 -10.10 20.15 -47.49
N THR A 123 -11.23 20.21 -46.80
CA THR A 123 -12.55 20.39 -47.45
C THR A 123 -12.64 21.75 -48.15
N ILE A 124 -12.07 22.81 -47.56
CA ILE A 124 -12.00 24.14 -48.19
C ILE A 124 -11.10 24.13 -49.42
N GLU A 125 -9.96 23.44 -49.37
CA GLU A 125 -9.04 23.31 -50.50
C GLU A 125 -9.65 22.50 -51.65
N ASP A 126 -10.35 21.41 -51.36
CA ASP A 126 -11.07 20.60 -52.34
C ASP A 126 -12.19 21.40 -53.02
N LEU A 127 -13.03 22.12 -52.24
CA LEU A 127 -14.07 23.01 -52.78
C LEU A 127 -13.47 24.16 -53.62
N ARG A 128 -12.32 24.71 -53.22
CA ARG A 128 -11.62 25.75 -53.99
C ARG A 128 -11.08 25.20 -55.31
N GLY A 129 -10.63 23.95 -55.34
CA GLY A 129 -10.25 23.24 -56.57
C GLY A 129 -11.43 23.10 -57.53
N GLU A 130 -12.59 22.67 -57.04
CA GLU A 130 -13.81 22.53 -57.84
C GLU A 130 -14.32 23.88 -58.40
N ILE A 131 -14.24 24.96 -57.61
CA ILE A 131 -14.65 26.30 -58.07
C ILE A 131 -13.70 26.82 -59.16
N MET A 132 -12.39 26.57 -59.09
CA MET A 132 -11.46 27.03 -60.13
C MET A 132 -11.58 26.23 -61.44
N ASP A 133 -12.00 24.96 -61.38
CA ASP A 133 -12.28 24.14 -62.57
C ASP A 133 -13.63 24.52 -63.22
N GLY A 134 -14.60 25.01 -62.42
CA GLY A 134 -15.87 25.55 -62.92
C GLY A 134 -15.80 26.95 -63.55
N VAL A 135 -14.75 27.74 -63.26
CA VAL A 135 -14.58 29.10 -63.81
C VAL A 135 -14.11 29.10 -65.28
N GLU A 136 -13.61 27.98 -65.81
CA GLU A 136 -13.28 27.87 -67.23
C GLU A 136 -14.52 27.74 -68.13
N ASN A 137 -15.70 27.44 -67.56
CA ASN A 137 -16.99 27.49 -68.23
C ASN A 137 -17.86 28.58 -67.58
N GLY A 138 -17.62 29.83 -67.98
CA GLY A 138 -18.19 31.03 -67.38
C GLY A 138 -19.68 30.98 -67.04
N GLN A 139 -19.99 30.85 -65.75
CA GLN A 139 -21.25 31.32 -65.18
C GLN A 139 -21.04 31.67 -63.70
N ILE A 140 -21.05 32.96 -63.40
CA ILE A 140 -20.94 33.51 -62.05
C ILE A 140 -22.26 33.20 -61.31
N VAL A 141 -22.21 32.37 -60.28
CA VAL A 141 -23.29 32.26 -59.28
C VAL A 141 -22.75 32.78 -57.96
N SER A 142 -23.09 34.04 -57.69
CA SER A 142 -22.90 34.69 -56.39
C SER A 142 -24.09 34.37 -55.49
N GLU A 143 -24.03 33.32 -54.67
CA GLU A 143 -24.78 33.23 -53.40
C GLU A 143 -24.39 31.97 -52.62
N ALA A 144 -24.40 32.10 -51.29
CA ALA A 144 -24.16 31.07 -50.25
C ALA A 144 -22.74 31.02 -49.64
N VAL A 145 -22.38 32.09 -48.92
CA VAL A 145 -21.44 32.00 -47.78
C VAL A 145 -22.12 32.64 -46.58
N GLN A 146 -23.13 31.98 -46.00
CA GLN A 146 -23.70 32.43 -44.73
C GLN A 146 -24.52 31.33 -44.03
N GLU A 147 -23.97 30.14 -43.77
CA GLU A 147 -24.53 29.24 -42.74
C GLU A 147 -23.60 28.01 -42.54
N SER A 148 -22.62 28.10 -41.63
CA SER A 148 -21.96 26.87 -41.13
C SER A 148 -21.27 27.05 -39.77
N SER A 149 -21.74 27.96 -38.92
CA SER A 149 -21.09 28.21 -37.61
C SER A 149 -21.76 27.53 -36.40
N ASP A 150 -22.86 26.79 -36.57
CA ASP A 150 -23.71 26.40 -35.44
C ASP A 150 -23.84 24.88 -35.14
N LEU A 151 -23.00 24.00 -35.69
CA LEU A 151 -23.14 22.54 -35.46
C LEU A 151 -22.05 21.87 -34.60
N GLY A 152 -21.24 22.65 -33.87
CA GLY A 152 -20.16 22.09 -33.03
C GLY A 152 -20.45 21.93 -31.53
N ALA A 153 -21.55 22.49 -31.01
CA ALA A 153 -21.68 22.74 -29.57
C ALA A 153 -22.58 21.78 -28.78
N GLN A 154 -23.03 20.66 -29.35
CA GLN A 154 -23.95 19.75 -28.66
C GLN A 154 -23.52 18.29 -28.81
N SER A 155 -22.57 17.79 -28.00
CA SER A 155 -22.49 16.33 -27.80
C SER A 155 -21.74 15.80 -26.58
N TYR A 156 -20.93 16.56 -25.83
CA TYR A 156 -20.07 15.90 -24.82
C TYR A 156 -20.02 16.60 -23.47
N ASP A 157 -21.17 16.64 -22.78
CA ASP A 157 -21.23 16.98 -21.35
C ASP A 157 -21.86 15.89 -20.46
N GLN A 158 -22.26 14.73 -21.01
CA GLN A 158 -23.03 13.75 -20.22
C GLN A 158 -22.18 12.71 -19.47
N GLU A 159 -20.99 12.33 -19.96
CA GLU A 159 -20.20 11.26 -19.32
C GLU A 159 -19.17 11.75 -18.27
N GLY A 160 -18.94 13.06 -18.19
CA GLY A 160 -18.01 13.65 -17.22
C GLY A 160 -18.59 13.91 -15.83
N GLN A 161 -19.92 14.00 -15.71
CA GLN A 161 -20.56 14.41 -14.44
C GLN A 161 -20.84 13.26 -13.46
N ASP A 162 -20.97 12.03 -13.94
CA ASP A 162 -21.28 10.89 -13.07
C ASP A 162 -20.07 10.44 -12.21
N LEU A 163 -18.84 10.73 -12.64
CA LEU A 163 -17.64 10.45 -11.84
C LEU A 163 -17.29 11.53 -10.80
N LEU A 164 -17.77 12.77 -11.00
CA LEU A 164 -17.64 13.85 -10.00
C LEU A 164 -18.68 13.76 -8.88
N ARG A 165 -19.77 13.01 -9.08
CA ARG A 165 -20.81 12.81 -8.06
C ARG A 165 -20.38 11.84 -6.96
N ASN A 166 -19.47 10.90 -7.25
CA ASN A 166 -18.99 9.91 -6.29
C ASN A 166 -17.81 10.39 -5.42
N THR A 167 -17.21 11.55 -5.70
CA THR A 167 -16.12 12.13 -4.86
C THR A 167 -16.62 13.17 -3.85
N ASN A 168 -17.88 13.59 -3.92
CA ASN A 168 -18.40 14.72 -3.12
C ASN A 168 -19.24 14.33 -1.89
N THR A 169 -19.32 13.05 -1.50
CA THR A 169 -20.00 12.64 -0.26
C THR A 169 -19.08 12.52 0.96
N LEU A 170 -17.79 12.85 0.84
CA LEU A 170 -16.86 12.81 1.99
C LEU A 170 -16.21 14.16 2.24
N GLY A 171 -17.00 15.18 2.60
CA GLY A 171 -16.42 16.48 2.96
C GLY A 171 -17.39 17.63 3.10
N LYS A 172 -18.50 17.48 3.83
CA LYS A 172 -19.20 18.64 4.39
C LYS A 172 -19.37 18.47 5.89
N ARG A 173 -18.46 19.09 6.65
CA ARG A 173 -18.77 19.70 7.93
C ARG A 173 -18.16 21.10 7.94
N GLU A 174 -19.04 22.09 7.85
CA GLU A 174 -18.74 23.48 8.16
C GLU A 174 -18.47 23.62 9.67
N ASN A 175 -17.59 24.57 9.99
CA ASN A 175 -17.08 24.86 11.32
C ASN A 175 -18.19 25.32 12.29
N THR A 176 -18.23 24.74 13.48
CA THR A 176 -18.56 25.47 14.72
C THR A 176 -17.68 24.99 15.85
N SER A 177 -17.14 25.95 16.59
CA SER A 177 -16.43 25.85 17.86
C SER A 177 -17.15 24.96 18.87
N ASP A 178 -16.41 24.08 19.54
CA ASP A 178 -16.21 24.05 20.99
C ASP A 178 -15.59 22.71 21.40
N ALA A 179 -14.91 22.73 22.55
CA ALA A 179 -14.16 21.65 23.15
C ALA A 179 -14.94 20.32 23.21
N GLU A 180 -14.26 19.20 22.93
CA GLU A 180 -14.02 18.10 23.86
C GLU A 180 -13.33 16.93 23.12
N GLU A 181 -12.45 16.29 23.87
CA GLU A 181 -11.92 14.93 23.76
C GLU A 181 -12.73 13.96 22.87
N GLU A 182 -12.09 13.27 21.92
CA GLU A 182 -12.21 11.80 21.76
C GLU A 182 -11.44 11.21 20.54
N ARG A 183 -10.71 10.13 20.85
CA ARG A 183 -10.42 8.90 20.09
C ARG A 183 -10.35 8.92 18.55
N SER A 184 -9.17 8.55 18.05
CA SER A 184 -8.94 8.07 16.68
C SER A 184 -9.80 6.84 16.31
N PRO A 185 -10.32 6.72 15.06
CA PRO A 185 -11.10 5.58 14.63
C PRO A 185 -10.20 4.39 14.29
N LYS A 186 -10.45 3.25 14.94
CA LYS A 186 -9.89 1.93 14.60
C LYS A 186 -10.55 1.42 13.32
N PHE A 187 -9.84 1.44 12.20
CA PHE A 187 -10.25 0.67 11.01
C PHE A 187 -9.94 -0.81 11.26
N SER A 188 -11.01 -1.59 11.40
CA SER A 188 -10.95 -3.04 11.59
C SER A 188 -11.02 -3.70 10.22
N GLU A 189 -9.88 -4.00 9.62
CA GLU A 189 -9.85 -4.89 8.46
C GLU A 189 -9.62 -6.32 8.93
N THR A 190 -10.71 -7.08 8.90
CA THR A 190 -10.70 -8.53 9.01
C THR A 190 -10.13 -9.09 7.71
N ASN A 191 -8.91 -9.62 7.76
CA ASN A 191 -8.40 -10.48 6.69
C ASN A 191 -7.91 -11.79 7.29
N GLN A 192 -8.85 -12.72 7.46
CA GLN A 192 -8.56 -14.11 7.76
C GLN A 192 -8.02 -14.77 6.48
N HIS A 193 -6.70 -14.87 6.36
CA HIS A 193 -6.10 -15.89 5.52
C HIS A 193 -5.01 -16.63 6.30
N SER A 194 -5.44 -17.77 6.83
CA SER A 194 -4.61 -18.86 7.30
C SER A 194 -3.72 -19.35 6.15
N ILE A 195 -2.41 -19.22 6.30
CA ILE A 195 -1.44 -19.93 5.46
C ILE A 195 -0.36 -20.50 6.39
N PHE A 196 -0.69 -21.61 7.05
CA PHE A 196 0.26 -22.43 7.80
C PHE A 196 0.41 -23.75 7.06
N TYR A 197 1.32 -23.83 6.09
CA TYR A 197 1.87 -25.10 5.63
C TYR A 197 3.32 -24.89 5.15
N GLY A 198 4.26 -25.25 6.03
CA GLY A 198 5.68 -25.37 5.73
C GLY A 198 6.27 -26.38 6.71
N GLY A 199 6.27 -27.65 6.30
CA GLY A 199 6.71 -28.79 7.11
C GLY A 199 8.17 -28.68 7.54
N LEU A 200 8.43 -29.17 8.75
CA LEU A 200 9.76 -29.42 9.29
C LEU A 200 10.51 -30.43 8.40
N PRO A 201 11.79 -30.19 8.03
CA PRO A 201 12.66 -31.26 7.56
C PRO A 201 12.99 -32.19 8.74
N ASN A 202 12.73 -33.49 8.55
CA ASN A 202 13.28 -34.55 9.40
C ASN A 202 14.80 -34.59 9.21
N TYR A 203 15.57 -34.32 10.26
CA TYR A 203 16.99 -34.63 10.31
C TYR A 203 17.15 -35.94 11.09
N GLU A 204 16.90 -37.07 10.42
CA GLU A 204 17.56 -38.32 10.77
C GLU A 204 18.83 -38.41 9.93
N GLU A 205 19.94 -37.88 10.44
CA GLU A 205 21.26 -38.27 9.96
C GLU A 205 22.24 -38.21 11.12
N GLY A 206 22.75 -39.40 11.48
CA GLY A 206 23.58 -39.62 12.64
C GLY A 206 24.92 -38.89 12.52
N ILE A 207 25.18 -37.98 13.45
CA ILE A 207 26.51 -37.42 13.65
C ILE A 207 27.34 -38.47 14.38
N LYS A 208 28.23 -39.15 13.64
CA LYS A 208 29.39 -39.83 14.24
C LYS A 208 30.28 -38.76 14.86
N ILE A 209 30.37 -38.75 16.18
CA ILE A 209 31.37 -37.97 16.91
C ILE A 209 32.64 -38.82 16.94
N ASP A 210 33.71 -38.29 16.34
CA ASP A 210 35.07 -38.80 16.49
C ASP A 210 35.57 -38.41 17.89
N PRO A 211 35.98 -39.36 18.76
CA PRO A 211 36.24 -39.06 20.17
C PRO A 211 37.69 -38.65 20.41
N GLU A 212 38.22 -37.70 19.66
CA GLU A 212 39.44 -36.97 20.03
C GLU A 212 39.35 -35.53 19.50
N LEU A 213 38.81 -34.61 20.32
CA LEU A 213 39.14 -33.17 20.39
C LEU A 213 38.30 -32.45 21.46
#